data_AF-F8LFK5-F1
#
_entry.id   AF-F8LFK5-F1
#
_cell.length_a   1.000
_cell.length_b   1.000
_cell.length_c   1.000
_cell.angle_alpha   90.00
_cell.angle_beta   90.00
_cell.angle_gamma   90.00
#
_symmetry.space_group_name_H-M   'P 1'
#
loop_
_entity.id
_entity.type
_entity.pdbx_description
1 polymer ?
#
loop_
_entity_poly.entity_id
_entity_poly.type
_entity_poly.pdbx_seq_one_letter_code
_entity_poly.pdbx_strand_id
1 'polypeptide(L)'
;MKLDDFYQFIFHPWSSNHSLKKQISATIVDIALTIFSGLLFLIPFAYFQWKDRHVKVVYSSTATSKSAEKILKSSKEPSQKLSPKAQKVKNKQYWQLKQFEKWAAEGQWNKIHQAHYDWWMYPISRSSQGQGTTYAVNSKEIAELKADQEFMQNYLRGVELGAKAWGWDIHLKKPVDHPSKDQKWQNWDVRLGKMADSLHLFGQHELRDSMRTYALNKNLTLEEWVWKTLEPAIEP
;
A
#
# COMPACT_ATOMS: atom_id res chain seq x y z
N MET A 1 26.98 45.35 -3.87
CA MET A 1 27.73 44.10 -3.61
C MET A 1 27.87 43.40 -4.95
N LYS A 2 29.09 43.07 -5.40
CA LYS A 2 29.24 42.35 -6.68
C LYS A 2 28.69 40.94 -6.52
N LEU A 3 28.21 40.33 -7.60
CA LEU A 3 27.62 38.98 -7.56
C LEU A 3 28.62 37.95 -7.01
N ASP A 4 29.90 38.12 -7.33
CA ASP A 4 31.00 37.27 -6.84
C ASP A 4 31.24 37.40 -5.33
N ASP A 5 31.09 38.61 -4.78
CA ASP A 5 31.20 38.86 -3.33
C ASP A 5 30.06 38.18 -2.56
N PHE A 6 28.86 38.10 -3.16
CA PHE A 6 27.71 37.42 -2.58
C PHE A 6 27.87 35.90 -2.61
N TYR A 7 28.37 35.37 -3.72
CA TYR A 7 28.64 33.94 -3.85
C TYR A 7 29.69 33.46 -2.84
N GLN A 8 30.81 34.18 -2.70
CA GLN A 8 31.82 33.83 -1.70
C GLN A 8 31.30 33.97 -0.26
N PHE A 9 30.45 34.95 0.00
CA PHE A 9 29.86 35.16 1.32
C PHE A 9 28.94 34.00 1.74
N ILE A 10 28.12 33.46 0.83
CA ILE A 10 27.16 32.39 1.18
C ILE A 10 27.81 31.00 1.17
N PHE A 11 28.61 30.67 0.15
CA PHE A 11 29.07 29.29 -0.06
C PHE A 11 30.48 29.00 0.48
N HIS A 12 31.22 30.03 0.89
CA HIS A 12 32.58 29.91 1.43
C HIS A 12 32.76 30.78 2.70
N PRO A 13 32.01 30.50 3.78
CA PRO A 13 32.02 31.32 5.00
C PRO A 13 33.41 31.42 5.65
N TRP A 14 34.28 30.44 5.41
CA TRP A 14 35.64 30.33 5.95
C TRP A 14 36.74 30.81 4.99
N SER A 15 36.41 31.65 4.00
CA SER A 15 37.42 32.25 3.12
C SER A 15 38.44 33.07 3.93
N SER A 16 39.72 32.89 3.63
CA SER A 16 40.84 33.65 4.22
C SER A 16 40.77 35.15 3.89
N ASN A 17 39.98 35.53 2.90
CA ASN A 17 39.73 36.91 2.49
C ASN A 17 38.62 37.60 3.32
N HIS A 18 37.99 36.89 4.26
CA HIS A 18 36.94 37.44 5.12
C HIS A 18 37.51 37.90 6.47
N SER A 19 37.07 39.08 6.93
CA SER A 19 37.29 39.47 8.32
C SER A 19 36.46 38.60 9.27
N LEU A 20 36.90 38.47 10.53
CA LEU A 20 36.20 37.67 11.55
C LEU A 20 34.70 38.03 11.66
N LYS A 21 34.37 39.32 11.59
CA LYS A 21 32.98 39.80 11.59
C LYS A 21 32.18 39.28 10.39
N LYS A 22 32.79 39.20 9.20
CA LYS A 22 32.15 38.65 7.99
C LYS A 22 31.97 37.13 8.08
N GLN A 23 32.94 36.41 8.64
CA GLN A 23 32.83 34.96 8.83
C GLN A 23 31.68 34.61 9.78
N ILE A 24 31.59 35.30 10.92
CA ILE A 24 30.49 35.12 11.89
C ILE A 24 29.13 35.39 11.23
N SER A 25 29.00 36.50 10.49
CA SER A 25 27.75 36.83 9.80
C SER A 25 27.38 35.79 8.72
N ALA A 26 28.35 35.29 7.96
CA ALA A 26 28.12 34.27 6.94
C ALA A 26 27.63 32.94 7.56
N THR A 27 28.24 32.51 8.66
CA THR A 27 27.82 31.31 9.39
C THR A 27 26.40 31.43 9.96
N ILE A 28 26.03 32.61 10.49
CA ILE A 28 24.66 32.85 10.98
C ILE A 28 23.65 32.73 9.83
N VAL A 29 23.96 33.30 8.67
CA VAL A 29 23.10 33.23 7.47
C VAL A 29 22.95 31.80 6.97
N ASP A 30 24.03 31.02 6.96
CA ASP A 30 24.00 29.61 6.53
C ASP A 30 23.14 28.72 7.46
N ILE A 31 23.28 28.90 8.79
CA ILE A 31 22.44 28.23 9.77
C ILE A 31 20.97 28.64 9.58
N ALA A 32 20.70 29.94 9.39
CA ALA A 32 19.34 30.44 9.17
C ALA A 32 18.71 29.88 7.89
N LEU A 33 19.47 29.77 6.79
CA LEU A 33 19.03 29.17 5.53
C LEU A 33 18.76 27.67 5.68
N THR A 34 19.58 26.97 6.46
CA THR A 34 19.39 25.53 6.74
C THR A 34 18.13 25.30 7.56
N ILE A 35 17.89 26.08 8.61
CA ILE A 35 16.66 26.02 9.41
C ILE A 35 15.45 26.39 8.54
N PHE A 36 15.55 27.47 7.76
CA PHE A 36 14.46 27.95 6.92
C PHE A 36 14.09 26.92 5.84
N SER A 37 15.06 26.35 5.13
CA SER A 37 14.81 25.29 4.14
C SER A 37 14.24 24.03 4.79
N GLY A 38 14.76 23.59 5.94
CA GLY A 38 14.20 22.50 6.71
C GLY A 38 12.73 22.74 7.10
N LEU A 39 12.39 23.93 7.60
CA LEU A 39 11.01 24.31 7.92
C LEU A 39 10.13 24.40 6.67
N LEU A 40 10.68 24.82 5.53
CA LEU A 40 9.98 24.87 4.24
C LEU A 40 9.61 23.48 3.72
N PHE A 41 10.34 22.43 4.12
CA PHE A 41 9.96 21.04 3.84
C PHE A 41 9.06 20.45 4.93
N LEU A 42 9.21 20.87 6.19
CA LEU A 42 8.36 20.41 7.29
C LEU A 42 6.90 20.88 7.15
N ILE A 43 6.64 22.07 6.61
CA ILE A 43 5.25 22.55 6.44
C ILE A 43 4.48 21.74 5.38
N PRO A 44 4.98 21.51 4.15
CA PRO A 44 4.37 20.60 3.19
C PRO A 44 4.29 19.18 3.70
N PHE A 45 5.32 18.68 4.38
CA PHE A 45 5.33 17.32 4.94
C PHE A 45 4.30 17.15 6.06
N ALA A 46 4.19 18.12 6.98
CA ALA A 46 3.17 18.16 8.01
C ALA A 46 1.78 18.33 7.40
N TYR A 47 1.62 19.15 6.36
CA TYR A 47 0.38 19.31 5.61
C TYR A 47 -0.04 18.02 4.91
N PHE A 48 0.90 17.29 4.29
CA PHE A 48 0.65 16.00 3.65
C PHE A 48 0.26 14.93 4.67
N GLN A 49 0.99 14.83 5.78
CA GLN A 49 0.64 13.94 6.89
C GLN A 49 -0.67 14.32 7.59
N TRP A 50 -0.98 15.61 7.67
CA TRP A 50 -2.25 16.11 8.23
C TRP A 50 -3.41 15.75 7.31
N LYS A 51 -3.26 15.93 5.99
CA LYS A 51 -4.25 15.48 4.99
C LYS A 51 -4.46 13.96 5.08
N ASP A 52 -3.40 13.17 5.15
CA ASP A 52 -3.50 11.70 5.33
C ASP A 52 -4.15 11.31 6.66
N ARG A 53 -3.91 12.08 7.73
CA ARG A 53 -4.60 11.89 9.02
C ARG A 53 -6.07 12.29 8.96
N HIS A 54 -6.45 13.34 8.23
CA HIS A 54 -7.88 13.67 8.05
C HIS A 54 -8.62 12.70 7.14
N VAL A 55 -7.94 12.07 6.18
CA VAL A 55 -8.49 10.92 5.45
C VAL A 55 -8.70 9.72 6.39
N LYS A 56 -7.86 9.55 7.41
CA LYS A 56 -8.03 8.50 8.45
C LYS A 56 -9.03 8.86 9.57
N VAL A 57 -9.24 10.14 9.89
CA VAL A 57 -10.10 10.58 11.01
C VAL A 57 -11.58 10.70 10.63
N VAL A 58 -11.93 10.79 9.34
CA VAL A 58 -13.33 10.69 8.89
C VAL A 58 -13.92 9.27 9.09
N TYR A 59 -13.08 8.26 9.38
CA TYR A 59 -13.54 6.89 9.68
C TYR A 59 -13.74 6.58 11.16
N SER A 60 -13.64 7.56 12.07
CA SER A 60 -13.96 7.34 13.48
C SER A 60 -14.57 8.57 14.14
N SER A 61 -15.81 8.90 13.79
CA SER A 61 -16.78 9.43 14.76
C SER A 61 -18.21 9.25 14.25
N THR A 62 -18.96 8.44 14.97
CA THR A 62 -20.42 8.40 14.92
C THR A 62 -20.96 9.70 15.52
N ALA A 63 -21.18 10.74 14.69
CA ALA A 63 -22.24 11.75 14.85
C ALA A 63 -22.04 12.91 13.86
N THR A 64 -22.75 12.90 12.72
CA THR A 64 -23.27 14.10 11.98
C THR A 64 -24.00 13.63 10.70
N SER A 65 -25.09 12.89 10.87
CA SER A 65 -25.79 12.20 9.78
C SER A 65 -26.76 13.06 8.95
N LYS A 66 -26.70 14.40 8.96
CA LYS A 66 -27.64 15.23 8.19
C LYS A 66 -27.02 16.16 7.15
N SER A 67 -25.79 16.63 7.36
CA SER A 67 -25.08 17.46 6.36
C SER A 67 -24.33 16.62 5.31
N ALA A 68 -23.84 15.44 5.68
CA ALA A 68 -23.22 14.51 4.73
C ALA A 68 -24.24 13.95 3.71
N GLU A 69 -25.49 13.76 4.12
CA GLU A 69 -26.55 13.25 3.25
C GLU A 69 -26.94 14.22 2.12
N LYS A 70 -26.74 15.53 2.33
CA LYS A 70 -27.03 16.57 1.33
C LYS A 70 -25.90 16.72 0.31
N ILE A 71 -24.65 16.48 0.72
CA ILE A 71 -23.47 16.54 -0.15
C ILE A 71 -23.36 15.25 -0.99
N LEU A 72 -23.66 14.08 -0.43
CA LEU A 72 -23.71 12.80 -1.16
C LEU A 72 -24.86 12.70 -2.18
N LYS A 73 -25.93 13.50 -2.04
CA LYS A 73 -27.01 13.57 -3.04
C LYS A 73 -26.64 14.39 -4.29
N SER A 74 -25.50 15.10 -4.29
CA SER A 74 -25.10 15.99 -5.38
C SER A 74 -24.01 15.45 -6.31
N SER A 75 -23.36 14.32 -6.00
CA SER A 75 -22.38 13.69 -6.91
C SER A 75 -22.98 12.45 -7.57
N LYS A 76 -23.98 12.64 -8.43
CA LYS A 76 -24.34 11.63 -9.44
C LYS A 76 -23.38 11.76 -10.63
N GLU A 77 -22.12 11.44 -10.42
CA GLU A 77 -21.38 10.80 -11.51
C GLU A 77 -21.94 9.38 -11.65
N PRO A 78 -22.15 8.86 -12.87
CA PRO A 78 -22.64 7.51 -13.04
C PRO A 78 -21.57 6.58 -12.50
N SER A 79 -21.78 6.01 -11.30
CA SER A 79 -21.00 4.87 -10.84
C SER A 79 -21.10 3.83 -11.94
N GLN A 80 -20.02 3.63 -12.69
CA GLN A 80 -20.02 2.73 -13.82
C GLN A 80 -20.38 1.35 -13.28
N LYS A 81 -21.60 0.90 -13.60
CA LYS A 81 -22.16 -0.32 -13.01
C LYS A 81 -21.25 -1.49 -13.35
N LEU A 82 -20.69 -2.13 -12.34
CA LEU A 82 -19.84 -3.31 -12.49
C LEU A 82 -20.56 -4.36 -13.36
N SER A 83 -19.81 -5.06 -14.21
CA SER A 83 -20.34 -6.24 -14.88
C SER A 83 -20.85 -7.27 -13.85
N PRO A 84 -21.79 -8.15 -14.22
CA PRO A 84 -22.30 -9.17 -13.30
C PRO A 84 -21.18 -10.03 -12.68
N LYS A 85 -20.10 -10.26 -13.43
CA LYS A 85 -18.95 -11.03 -12.97
C LYS A 85 -18.06 -10.24 -12.01
N ALA A 86 -17.73 -8.99 -12.32
CA ALA A 86 -17.02 -8.11 -11.39
C ALA A 86 -17.81 -7.92 -10.08
N GLN A 87 -19.13 -7.73 -10.17
CA GLN A 87 -20.00 -7.65 -9.00
C GLN A 87 -19.97 -8.93 -8.16
N LYS A 88 -19.96 -10.11 -8.79
CA LYS A 88 -19.85 -11.40 -8.10
C LYS A 88 -18.53 -11.53 -7.35
N VAL A 89 -17.42 -11.15 -7.98
CA VAL A 89 -16.09 -11.11 -7.34
C VAL A 89 -16.12 -10.17 -6.13
N LYS A 90 -16.58 -8.92 -6.32
CA LYS A 90 -16.68 -7.92 -5.24
C LYS A 90 -17.48 -8.43 -4.05
N ASN A 91 -18.67 -9.00 -4.27
CA ASN A 91 -19.52 -9.49 -3.20
C ASN A 91 -18.88 -10.66 -2.42
N LYS A 92 -18.25 -11.60 -3.14
CA LYS A 92 -17.60 -12.75 -2.51
C LYS A 92 -16.33 -12.35 -1.75
N GLN A 93 -15.56 -11.42 -2.31
CA GLN A 93 -14.39 -10.82 -1.67
C GLN A 93 -14.79 -10.10 -0.37
N TYR A 94 -15.83 -9.28 -0.40
CA TYR A 94 -16.32 -8.58 0.78
C TYR A 94 -16.70 -9.54 1.91
N TRP A 95 -17.47 -10.59 1.59
CA TRP A 95 -17.83 -11.62 2.58
C TRP A 95 -16.59 -12.29 3.18
N GLN A 96 -15.60 -12.60 2.35
CA GLN A 96 -14.35 -13.21 2.81
C GLN A 96 -13.53 -12.27 3.69
N LEU A 97 -13.45 -10.99 3.34
CA LEU A 97 -12.78 -9.99 4.14
C LEU A 97 -13.39 -9.93 5.54
N LYS A 98 -14.73 -9.97 5.66
CA LYS A 98 -15.39 -9.99 6.97
C LYS A 98 -15.00 -11.21 7.81
N GLN A 99 -14.74 -12.35 7.17
CA GLN A 99 -14.19 -13.52 7.88
C GLN A 99 -12.74 -13.28 8.32
N PHE A 100 -11.89 -12.71 7.47
CA PHE A 100 -10.51 -12.38 7.84
C PHE A 100 -10.44 -11.41 9.00
N GLU A 101 -11.22 -10.33 8.96
CA GLU A 101 -11.26 -9.32 10.02
C GLU A 101 -11.67 -9.95 11.36
N LYS A 102 -12.70 -10.80 11.35
CA LYS A 102 -13.14 -11.55 12.53
C LYS A 102 -12.03 -12.48 13.04
N TRP A 103 -11.45 -13.31 12.17
CA TRP A 103 -10.42 -14.27 12.58
C TRP A 103 -9.17 -13.58 13.10
N ALA A 104 -8.74 -12.48 12.48
CA ALA A 104 -7.60 -11.69 12.93
C ALA A 104 -7.87 -11.05 14.30
N ALA A 105 -9.07 -10.49 14.51
CA ALA A 105 -9.47 -9.90 15.80
C ALA A 105 -9.52 -10.95 16.93
N GLU A 106 -9.91 -12.18 16.61
CA GLU A 106 -9.94 -13.31 17.56
C GLU A 106 -8.59 -14.06 17.67
N GLY A 107 -7.53 -13.60 17.00
CA GLY A 107 -6.21 -14.28 16.97
C GLY A 107 -6.20 -15.64 16.28
N GLN A 108 -7.26 -15.97 15.52
CA GLN A 108 -7.48 -17.25 14.85
C GLN A 108 -6.79 -17.31 13.47
N TRP A 109 -5.51 -16.99 13.40
CA TRP A 109 -4.74 -16.95 12.15
C TRP A 109 -4.76 -18.28 11.38
N ASN A 110 -4.84 -19.41 12.09
CA ASN A 110 -4.95 -20.72 11.45
C ASN A 110 -6.21 -20.88 10.57
N LYS A 111 -7.32 -20.17 10.88
CA LYS A 111 -8.52 -20.21 10.03
C LYS A 111 -8.30 -19.55 8.67
N ILE A 112 -7.46 -18.51 8.61
CA ILE A 112 -7.01 -17.92 7.34
C ILE A 112 -6.21 -18.97 6.55
N HIS A 113 -5.35 -19.75 7.20
CA HIS A 113 -4.58 -20.77 6.49
C HIS A 113 -5.44 -21.88 5.89
N GLN A 114 -6.44 -22.34 6.62
CA GLN A 114 -7.28 -23.49 6.26
C GLN A 114 -8.41 -23.16 5.27
N ALA A 115 -8.78 -21.88 5.13
CA ALA A 115 -9.89 -21.50 4.25
C ALA A 115 -9.47 -21.49 2.77
N HIS A 116 -10.42 -21.80 1.87
CA HIS A 116 -10.21 -21.85 0.42
C HIS A 116 -10.76 -20.62 -0.28
N TYR A 117 -10.05 -19.50 -0.23
CA TYR A 117 -10.56 -18.21 -0.73
C TYR A 117 -9.79 -17.59 -1.88
N ASP A 118 -8.65 -18.16 -2.26
CA ASP A 118 -7.64 -17.45 -3.05
C ASP A 118 -8.23 -16.84 -4.34
N TRP A 119 -9.19 -17.51 -4.96
CA TRP A 119 -9.76 -17.11 -6.24
C TRP A 119 -10.59 -15.82 -6.20
N TRP A 120 -11.28 -15.54 -5.09
CA TRP A 120 -12.08 -14.31 -4.96
C TRP A 120 -11.39 -13.26 -4.08
N MET A 121 -10.49 -13.67 -3.19
CA MET A 121 -9.69 -12.73 -2.40
C MET A 121 -8.50 -12.19 -3.19
N TYR A 122 -7.92 -13.00 -4.08
CA TYR A 122 -6.83 -12.65 -5.00
C TYR A 122 -7.22 -13.00 -6.45
N PRO A 123 -8.15 -12.25 -7.07
CA PRO A 123 -8.60 -12.54 -8.43
C PRO A 123 -7.44 -12.44 -9.43
N ILE A 124 -7.38 -13.40 -10.34
CA ILE A 124 -6.36 -13.55 -11.39
C ILE A 124 -6.99 -13.97 -12.70
N SER A 125 -6.27 -13.90 -13.81
CA SER A 125 -6.82 -14.16 -15.15
C SER A 125 -6.92 -15.64 -15.54
N ARG A 126 -6.36 -16.55 -14.74
CA ARG A 126 -6.39 -17.99 -15.01
C ARG A 126 -7.65 -18.68 -14.44
N SER A 127 -8.05 -19.78 -15.07
CA SER A 127 -9.12 -20.65 -14.57
C SER A 127 -8.67 -21.52 -13.39
N SER A 128 -9.65 -21.95 -12.60
CA SER A 128 -9.49 -22.84 -11.45
C SER A 128 -9.93 -24.26 -11.80
N GLN A 129 -9.19 -25.28 -11.33
CA GLN A 129 -9.60 -26.69 -11.48
C GLN A 129 -10.94 -27.02 -10.78
N GLY A 130 -11.32 -26.29 -9.72
CA GLY A 130 -12.57 -26.54 -8.98
C GLY A 130 -13.65 -25.45 -9.12
N GLN A 131 -13.28 -24.24 -9.54
CA GLN A 131 -14.21 -23.11 -9.69
C GLN A 131 -14.37 -22.64 -11.15
N GLY A 132 -13.68 -23.30 -12.09
CA GLY A 132 -13.65 -22.94 -13.50
C GLY A 132 -13.23 -21.48 -13.70
N THR A 133 -13.95 -20.76 -14.54
CA THR A 133 -13.73 -19.34 -14.84
C THR A 133 -14.56 -18.40 -13.96
N THR A 134 -15.26 -18.93 -12.94
CA THR A 134 -16.24 -18.18 -12.14
C THR A 134 -15.66 -16.90 -11.51
N TYR A 135 -14.42 -16.97 -11.01
CA TYR A 135 -13.73 -15.86 -10.36
C TYR A 135 -12.46 -15.43 -11.12
N ALA A 136 -12.18 -16.05 -12.27
CA ALA A 136 -11.10 -15.60 -13.14
C ALA A 136 -11.47 -14.24 -13.73
N VAL A 137 -10.58 -13.25 -13.74
CA VAL A 137 -10.88 -11.89 -14.23
C VAL A 137 -10.14 -11.57 -15.53
N ASN A 138 -10.84 -11.02 -16.51
CA ASN A 138 -10.21 -10.48 -17.74
C ASN A 138 -9.85 -9.00 -17.58
N SER A 139 -9.23 -8.41 -18.61
CA SER A 139 -8.81 -7.00 -18.61
C SER A 139 -9.96 -6.02 -18.33
N LYS A 140 -11.18 -6.31 -18.84
CA LYS A 140 -12.38 -5.50 -18.59
C LYS A 140 -12.77 -5.55 -17.11
N GLU A 141 -12.90 -6.75 -16.54
CA GLU A 141 -13.27 -6.93 -15.12
C GLU A 141 -12.21 -6.34 -14.19
N ILE A 142 -10.92 -6.46 -14.53
CA ILE A 142 -9.83 -5.80 -13.80
C ILE A 142 -9.99 -4.28 -13.83
N ALA A 143 -10.25 -3.69 -14.99
CA ALA A 143 -10.44 -2.24 -15.11
C ALA A 143 -11.65 -1.76 -14.30
N GLU A 144 -12.77 -2.48 -14.36
CA GLU A 144 -13.98 -2.21 -13.56
C GLU A 144 -13.69 -2.27 -12.05
N LEU A 145 -13.03 -3.33 -11.59
CA LEU A 145 -12.70 -3.51 -10.17
C LEU A 145 -11.66 -2.50 -9.68
N LYS A 146 -10.68 -2.10 -10.51
CA LYS A 146 -9.70 -1.04 -10.18
C LYS A 146 -10.37 0.33 -10.03
N ALA A 147 -11.41 0.61 -10.81
CA ALA A 147 -12.18 1.85 -10.71
C ALA A 147 -13.13 1.88 -9.49
N ASP A 148 -13.45 0.72 -8.90
CA ASP A 148 -14.29 0.60 -7.72
C ASP A 148 -13.45 0.79 -6.43
N GLN A 149 -13.52 2.00 -5.86
CA GLN A 149 -12.73 2.37 -4.69
C GLN A 149 -13.00 1.48 -3.47
N GLU A 150 -14.26 1.07 -3.24
CA GLU A 150 -14.63 0.21 -2.12
C GLU A 150 -14.01 -1.18 -2.29
N PHE A 151 -14.08 -1.76 -3.48
CA PHE A 151 -13.42 -3.03 -3.78
C PHE A 151 -11.92 -2.93 -3.57
N MET A 152 -11.26 -1.90 -4.10
CA MET A 152 -9.80 -1.76 -3.97
C MET A 152 -9.35 -1.62 -2.50
N GLN A 153 -10.07 -0.85 -1.69
CA GLN A 153 -9.80 -0.73 -0.25
C GLN A 153 -9.93 -2.08 0.46
N ASN A 154 -11.03 -2.80 0.19
CA ASN A 154 -11.30 -4.10 0.79
C ASN A 154 -10.29 -5.17 0.32
N TYR A 155 -9.92 -5.14 -0.95
CA TYR A 155 -8.92 -6.02 -1.54
C TYR A 155 -7.57 -5.86 -0.84
N LEU A 156 -7.06 -4.63 -0.76
CA LEU A 156 -5.78 -4.33 -0.12
C LEU A 156 -5.78 -4.73 1.36
N ARG A 157 -6.88 -4.50 2.07
CA ARG A 157 -7.02 -4.95 3.47
C ARG A 157 -6.95 -6.47 3.59
N GLY A 158 -7.56 -7.21 2.67
CA GLY A 158 -7.47 -8.67 2.69
C GLY A 158 -6.08 -9.19 2.34
N VAL A 159 -5.35 -8.53 1.43
CA VAL A 159 -3.92 -8.81 1.17
C VAL A 159 -3.09 -8.60 2.44
N GLU A 160 -3.28 -7.47 3.12
CA GLU A 160 -2.58 -7.17 4.39
C GLU A 160 -2.81 -8.26 5.44
N LEU A 161 -4.07 -8.67 5.63
CA LEU A 161 -4.43 -9.73 6.59
C LEU A 161 -3.87 -11.09 6.19
N GLY A 162 -3.86 -11.41 4.89
CA GLY A 162 -3.24 -12.61 4.36
C GLY A 162 -1.73 -12.66 4.60
N ALA A 163 -1.01 -11.55 4.33
CA ALA A 163 0.41 -11.44 4.62
C ALA A 163 0.71 -11.49 6.12
N LYS A 164 -0.11 -10.81 6.95
CA LYS A 164 0.00 -10.87 8.41
C LYS A 164 -0.25 -12.27 8.97
N ALA A 165 -1.12 -13.06 8.35
CA ALA A 165 -1.31 -14.47 8.72
C ALA A 165 -0.03 -15.30 8.48
N TRP A 166 0.85 -14.88 7.59
CA TRP A 166 2.18 -15.49 7.39
C TRP A 166 3.28 -14.87 8.25
N GLY A 167 2.93 -13.94 9.15
CA GLY A 167 3.87 -13.23 10.01
C GLY A 167 4.67 -12.15 9.27
N TRP A 168 4.13 -11.60 8.18
CA TRP A 168 4.77 -10.53 7.40
C TRP A 168 3.96 -9.24 7.46
N ASP A 169 4.62 -8.14 7.76
CA ASP A 169 4.08 -6.80 7.55
C ASP A 169 4.39 -6.37 6.12
N ILE A 170 3.36 -6.43 5.26
CA ILE A 170 3.52 -6.17 3.82
C ILE A 170 3.91 -4.73 3.51
N HIS A 171 3.55 -3.76 4.37
CA HIS A 171 3.86 -2.35 4.14
C HIS A 171 5.27 -2.01 4.61
N LEU A 172 5.68 -2.56 5.76
CA LEU A 172 7.01 -2.34 6.32
C LEU A 172 8.08 -3.28 5.73
N LYS A 173 7.67 -4.25 4.91
CA LYS A 173 8.53 -5.25 4.29
C LYS A 173 9.42 -5.97 5.33
N LYS A 174 8.82 -6.32 6.47
CA LYS A 174 9.52 -6.97 7.59
C LYS A 174 8.64 -8.02 8.27
N PRO A 175 9.24 -8.94 9.05
CA PRO A 175 8.45 -9.82 9.91
C PRO A 175 7.60 -9.00 10.89
N VAL A 176 6.39 -9.50 11.19
CA VAL A 176 5.55 -8.95 12.26
C VAL A 176 6.30 -9.11 13.59
N ASP A 177 6.31 -8.04 14.39
CA ASP A 177 6.89 -8.06 15.72
C ASP A 177 6.02 -8.95 16.64
N HIS A 178 6.64 -9.88 17.38
CA HIS A 178 5.95 -10.84 18.27
C HIS A 178 4.77 -11.60 17.61
N PRO A 179 5.02 -12.40 16.55
CA PRO A 179 3.96 -13.10 15.84
C PRO A 179 3.25 -14.10 16.74
N SER A 180 1.92 -14.19 16.61
CA SER A 180 1.15 -15.28 17.22
C SER A 180 1.60 -16.64 16.67
N LYS A 181 1.34 -17.73 17.40
CA LYS A 181 1.75 -19.11 17.05
C LYS A 181 1.47 -19.51 15.59
N ASP A 182 0.35 -19.05 15.05
CA ASP A 182 -0.12 -19.40 13.71
C ASP A 182 0.22 -18.33 12.65
N GLN A 183 0.88 -17.24 13.03
CA GLN A 183 1.38 -16.21 12.12
C GLN A 183 2.73 -16.60 11.51
N LYS A 184 2.72 -17.62 10.66
CA LYS A 184 3.92 -18.20 10.06
C LYS A 184 3.61 -18.77 8.68
N TRP A 185 4.66 -19.02 7.90
CA TRP A 185 4.54 -19.73 6.63
C TRP A 185 3.93 -21.13 6.84
N GLN A 186 3.03 -21.52 5.92
CA GLN A 186 2.29 -22.78 5.98
C GLN A 186 2.45 -23.61 4.69
N ASN A 187 3.48 -23.32 3.89
CA ASN A 187 3.76 -24.03 2.64
C ASN A 187 2.65 -23.93 1.59
N TRP A 188 2.05 -22.74 1.45
CA TRP A 188 1.02 -22.44 0.44
C TRP A 188 1.58 -21.54 -0.67
N ASP A 189 2.55 -22.05 -1.40
CA ASP A 189 3.18 -21.40 -2.56
C ASP A 189 2.17 -20.94 -3.62
N VAL A 190 1.17 -21.77 -3.93
CA VAL A 190 0.09 -21.41 -4.86
C VAL A 190 -0.66 -20.16 -4.39
N ARG A 191 -0.93 -20.02 -3.09
CA ARG A 191 -1.59 -18.83 -2.53
C ARG A 191 -0.71 -17.59 -2.67
N LEU A 192 0.59 -17.74 -2.41
CA LEU A 192 1.56 -16.66 -2.59
C LEU A 192 1.60 -16.20 -4.04
N GLY A 193 1.70 -17.13 -4.99
CA GLY A 193 1.71 -16.82 -6.42
C GLY A 193 0.42 -16.14 -6.89
N LYS A 194 -0.76 -16.61 -6.44
CA LYS A 194 -2.03 -15.95 -6.77
C LYS A 194 -2.13 -14.54 -6.17
N MET A 195 -1.67 -14.34 -4.93
CA MET A 195 -1.62 -13.01 -4.32
C MET A 195 -0.70 -12.08 -5.10
N ALA A 196 0.50 -12.54 -5.46
CA ALA A 196 1.47 -11.75 -6.22
C ALA A 196 0.96 -11.41 -7.63
N ASP A 197 0.33 -12.35 -8.33
CA ASP A 197 -0.24 -12.15 -9.67
C ASP A 197 -1.41 -11.18 -9.61
N SER A 198 -2.28 -11.33 -8.61
CA SER A 198 -3.36 -10.37 -8.37
C SER A 198 -2.79 -8.97 -8.11
N LEU A 199 -1.79 -8.82 -7.24
CA LEU A 199 -1.14 -7.52 -7.01
C LEU A 199 -0.57 -6.92 -8.30
N HIS A 200 0.04 -7.73 -9.18
CA HIS A 200 0.49 -7.28 -10.49
C HIS A 200 -0.67 -6.78 -11.36
N LEU A 201 -1.73 -7.57 -11.54
CA LEU A 201 -2.89 -7.23 -12.36
C LEU A 201 -3.60 -5.95 -11.87
N PHE A 202 -3.64 -5.74 -10.56
CA PHE A 202 -4.22 -4.56 -9.93
C PHE A 202 -3.25 -3.37 -9.79
N GLY A 203 -2.04 -3.46 -10.36
CA GLY A 203 -1.04 -2.37 -10.39
C GLY A 203 -0.39 -2.06 -9.04
N GLN A 204 -0.41 -3.00 -8.09
CA GLN A 204 0.10 -2.86 -6.73
C GLN A 204 1.53 -3.39 -6.62
N HIS A 205 2.43 -2.88 -7.47
CA HIS A 205 3.78 -3.41 -7.65
C HIS A 205 4.62 -3.36 -6.37
N GLU A 206 4.52 -2.31 -5.56
CA GLU A 206 5.29 -2.21 -4.31
C GLU A 206 4.93 -3.31 -3.28
N LEU A 207 3.64 -3.66 -3.21
CA LEU A 207 3.16 -4.74 -2.34
C LEU A 207 3.56 -6.11 -2.89
N ARG A 208 3.55 -6.28 -4.22
CA ARG A 208 4.08 -7.49 -4.85
C ARG A 208 5.57 -7.65 -4.54
N ASP A 209 6.34 -6.58 -4.63
CA ASP A 209 7.77 -6.59 -4.33
C ASP A 209 8.02 -6.89 -2.84
N SER A 210 7.12 -6.44 -1.95
CA SER A 210 7.13 -6.85 -0.54
C SER A 210 6.96 -8.37 -0.37
N MET A 211 6.05 -8.98 -1.14
CA MET A 211 5.89 -10.45 -1.14
C MET A 211 7.12 -11.17 -1.70
N ARG A 212 7.82 -10.57 -2.67
CA ARG A 212 9.12 -11.08 -3.14
C ARG A 212 10.16 -11.03 -2.03
N THR A 213 10.27 -9.90 -1.33
CA THR A 213 11.17 -9.75 -0.17
C THR A 213 10.84 -10.79 0.90
N TYR A 214 9.57 -11.04 1.19
CA TYR A 214 9.15 -12.10 2.11
C TYR A 214 9.67 -13.48 1.68
N ALA A 215 9.44 -13.86 0.42
CA ALA A 215 9.86 -15.16 -0.11
C ALA A 215 11.39 -15.36 -0.02
N LEU A 216 12.16 -14.32 -0.37
CA LEU A 216 13.61 -14.33 -0.25
C LEU A 216 14.08 -14.39 1.21
N ASN A 217 13.48 -13.60 2.09
CA ASN A 217 13.82 -13.57 3.52
C ASN A 217 13.59 -14.92 4.20
N LYS A 218 12.53 -15.63 3.80
CA LYS A 218 12.21 -16.97 4.31
C LYS A 218 12.92 -18.11 3.58
N ASN A 219 13.73 -17.80 2.56
CA ASN A 219 14.39 -18.78 1.70
C ASN A 219 13.40 -19.85 1.18
N LEU A 220 12.24 -19.41 0.71
CA LEU A 220 11.17 -20.32 0.28
C LEU A 220 11.57 -21.04 -1.00
N THR A 221 11.32 -22.35 -1.06
CA THR A 221 11.29 -23.09 -2.31
C THR A 221 9.89 -22.97 -2.90
N LEU A 222 9.78 -22.33 -4.05
CA LEU A 222 8.51 -22.05 -4.74
C LEU A 222 8.54 -22.66 -6.14
N GLU A 223 7.37 -23.01 -6.66
CA GLU A 223 7.21 -23.37 -8.07
C GLU A 223 7.72 -22.24 -8.99
N GLU A 224 8.28 -22.61 -10.15
CA GLU A 224 8.89 -21.66 -11.10
C GLU A 224 7.93 -20.55 -11.53
N TRP A 225 6.65 -20.87 -11.77
CA TRP A 225 5.67 -19.87 -12.16
C TRP A 225 5.41 -18.83 -11.05
N VAL A 226 5.52 -19.22 -9.78
CA VAL A 226 5.38 -18.31 -8.64
C VAL A 226 6.55 -17.34 -8.62
N TRP A 227 7.77 -17.85 -8.85
CA TRP A 227 8.95 -16.99 -8.94
C TRP A 227 8.82 -15.97 -10.07
N LYS A 228 8.42 -16.41 -11.26
CA LYS A 228 8.20 -15.53 -12.40
C LYS A 228 7.18 -14.43 -12.11
N THR A 229 6.13 -14.71 -11.36
CA THR A 229 5.15 -13.70 -10.94
C THR A 229 5.72 -12.69 -9.95
N LEU A 230 6.63 -13.11 -9.07
CA LEU A 230 7.26 -12.26 -8.07
C LEU A 230 8.38 -11.40 -8.66
N GLU A 231 8.88 -11.71 -9.85
CA GLU A 231 9.92 -10.92 -10.50
C GLU A 231 9.43 -9.50 -10.83
N PRO A 232 10.31 -8.50 -10.73
CA PRO A 232 10.04 -7.17 -11.26
C PRO A 232 9.64 -7.29 -12.74
N ALA A 233 8.66 -6.52 -13.18
CA ALA A 233 8.43 -6.41 -14.61
C ALA A 233 9.68 -5.74 -15.19
N ILE A 234 10.35 -6.41 -16.12
CA ILE A 234 11.38 -5.76 -16.94
C ILE A 234 10.60 -4.83 -17.86
N GLU A 235 10.51 -3.55 -17.51
CA GLU A 235 10.00 -2.56 -18.47
C GLU A 235 11.01 -2.51 -19.63
N PRO A 236 10.55 -2.73 -20.88
CA PRO A 236 11.40 -2.59 -22.05
C PRO A 236 11.85 -1.14 -22.27
#